data_AF-A0A151RZT6-F1
#
_entry.id   AF-A0A151RZT6-F1
#
_cell.length_a   1.000
_cell.length_b   1.000
_cell.length_c   1.000
_cell.angle_alpha   90.00
_cell.angle_beta   90.00
_cell.angle_gamma   90.00
#
_symmetry.space_group_name_H-M   'P 1'
#
loop_
_entity.id
_entity.type
_entity.pdbx_description
1 polymer ?
#
loop_
_entity_poly.entity_id
_entity_poly.type
_entity_poly.pdbx_seq_one_letter_code
_entity_poly.pdbx_strand_id
1 'polypeptide(L)' 'MSLALHNLLHVPHITKNLISVSKFAKDNSVYFEFHPTYCLVKSQVTNEVLVQGNVRSNGLYCFPNL' A
#
# COMPACT_ATOMS: atom_id res chain seq x y z
N MET A 1 19.44 13.24 -9.86
CA MET A 1 18.12 13.28 -9.19
C MET A 1 18.29 12.47 -7.90
N SER A 2 18.23 13.10 -6.73
CA SER A 2 18.36 12.39 -5.45
C SER A 2 16.96 12.13 -4.90
N LEU A 3 16.67 10.89 -4.54
CA LEU A 3 15.44 10.53 -3.84
C LEU A 3 15.75 10.59 -2.34
N ALA A 4 14.97 11.38 -1.60
CA ALA A 4 15.13 11.53 -0.17
C ALA A 4 13.85 11.14 0.54
N LEU A 5 13.99 10.30 1.55
CA LEU A 5 12.91 9.96 2.46
C LEU A 5 13.14 10.73 3.76
N HIS A 6 12.28 11.72 4.01
CA HIS A 6 12.31 12.51 5.23
C HIS A 6 11.26 12.00 6.21
N ASN A 7 11.53 12.07 7.50
CA ASN A 7 10.59 11.73 8.58
C ASN A 7 10.11 10.27 8.52
N LEU A 8 11.04 9.32 8.61
CA LEU A 8 10.70 7.90 8.66
C LEU A 8 9.84 7.59 9.90
N LEU A 9 8.65 7.04 9.68
CA LEU A 9 7.78 6.52 10.73
C LEU A 9 8.41 5.25 11.31
N HIS A 10 9.16 5.41 12.39
CA HIS A 10 9.67 4.29 13.17
C HIS A 10 8.60 3.84 14.17
N VAL A 11 8.04 2.64 13.95
CA VAL A 11 7.11 2.00 14.88
C VAL A 11 7.87 0.87 15.60
N PRO A 12 8.55 1.17 16.74
CA PRO A 12 9.46 0.22 17.41
C PRO A 12 8.75 -1.06 17.88
N HIS A 13 7.44 -0.97 18.12
CA HIS A 13 6.59 -2.10 18.41
C HIS A 13 5.51 -2.17 17.34
N ILE A 14 5.82 -2.82 16.23
CA ILE A 14 4.83 -3.02 15.17
C ILE A 14 3.70 -3.90 15.71
N THR A 15 2.55 -3.29 15.97
CA THR A 15 1.34 -3.99 16.47
C THR A 15 0.41 -4.40 15.34
N LYS A 16 0.72 -4.01 14.11
CA LYS A 16 -0.06 -4.29 12.90
C LYS A 16 0.61 -5.40 12.11
N ASN A 17 -0.19 -6.32 11.58
CA ASN A 17 0.33 -7.37 10.70
C ASN A 17 1.00 -6.72 9.47
N LEU A 18 2.25 -7.12 9.21
CA LEU A 18 2.93 -6.78 7.97
C LEU A 18 2.37 -7.65 6.84
N ILE A 19 2.00 -7.01 5.75
CA ILE A 19 1.60 -7.70 4.52
C ILE A 19 2.78 -7.69 3.56
N SER A 20 3.14 -8.87 3.05
CA SER A 20 4.04 -8.98 1.92
C SER A 20 3.32 -8.56 0.64
N VAL A 21 3.51 -7.31 0.22
CA VAL A 21 2.92 -6.75 -1.02
C VAL A 21 3.26 -7.61 -2.24
N SER A 22 4.50 -8.10 -2.32
CA SER A 22 4.94 -8.93 -3.46
C SER A 22 4.25 -10.29 -3.50
N LYS A 23 4.04 -10.92 -2.33
CA LYS A 23 3.28 -12.18 -2.25
C LYS A 23 1.80 -11.95 -2.55
N PHE A 24 1.19 -10.94 -1.93
CA PHE A 24 -0.22 -10.60 -2.18
C PHE A 24 -0.49 -10.32 -3.66
N ALA A 25 0.37 -9.52 -4.30
CA ALA A 25 0.26 -9.18 -5.72
C ALA A 25 0.33 -10.43 -6.62
N LYS A 26 1.26 -11.35 -6.33
CA LYS A 26 1.41 -12.61 -7.09
C LYS A 26 0.21 -13.53 -6.89
N ASP A 27 -0.21 -13.73 -5.64
CA ASP A 27 -1.27 -14.68 -5.29
C ASP A 27 -2.65 -14.25 -5.87
N ASN A 28 -2.85 -12.95 -6.12
CA ASN A 28 -4.15 -12.41 -6.59
C ASN A 28 -4.11 -11.85 -8.03
N SER A 29 -2.98 -11.94 -8.74
CA SER A 29 -2.81 -11.34 -10.08
C SER A 29 -3.16 -9.84 -10.12
N VAL A 30 -2.69 -9.09 -9.11
CA VAL A 30 -2.90 -7.64 -8.98
C VAL A 30 -1.58 -6.88 -8.94
N TYR A 31 -1.62 -5.57 -9.14
CA TYR A 31 -0.51 -4.67 -8.86
C TYR A 31 -0.97 -3.47 -8.03
N PHE A 32 0.00 -2.84 -7.35
CA PHE A 32 -0.24 -1.68 -6.51
C PHE A 32 0.26 -0.42 -7.20
N GLU A 33 -0.56 0.62 -7.19
CA GLU A 33 -0.19 1.97 -7.58
C GLU A 33 -0.20 2.86 -6.34
N PHE A 34 0.96 3.45 -6.02
CA PHE A 34 1.15 4.22 -4.78
C PHE A 34 1.17 5.73 -5.07
N HIS A 35 0.34 6.47 -4.33
CA HIS A 35 0.29 7.93 -4.35
C HIS A 35 0.45 8.47 -2.92
N PRO A 36 0.90 9.72 -2.74
CA PRO A 36 1.15 10.26 -1.40
C PRO A 36 -0.03 10.20 -0.42
N THR A 37 -1.27 10.15 -0.92
CA THR A 37 -2.51 10.17 -0.10
C THR A 37 -3.39 8.94 -0.24
N TYR A 38 -3.14 8.07 -1.23
CA TYR A 38 -3.93 6.88 -1.51
C TYR A 38 -3.12 5.79 -2.22
N CYS A 39 -3.65 4.58 -2.22
CA CYS A 39 -3.07 3.46 -2.95
C CYS A 39 -4.17 2.70 -3.67
N LEU A 40 -3.92 2.32 -4.92
CA LEU A 40 -4.86 1.53 -5.72
C LEU A 40 -4.32 0.11 -5.87
N VAL A 41 -5.20 -0.87 -5.67
CA VAL A 41 -4.97 -2.27 -6.07
C VAL A 41 -5.71 -2.48 -7.38
N LYS A 42 -4.97 -2.80 -8.44
CA LYS A 42 -5.51 -2.94 -9.79
C LYS A 42 -5.33 -4.36 -10.31
N SER A 43 -6.32 -4.83 -11.07
CA SER A 43 -6.22 -6.09 -11.83
C SER A 43 -5.09 -6.00 -12.86
N GLN A 44 -4.21 -7.00 -12.93
CA GLN A 44 -3.20 -7.06 -14.00
C GLN A 44 -3.81 -7.34 -15.38
N VAL A 45 -5.01 -7.92 -15.43
CA VAL A 45 -5.67 -8.32 -16.69
C VAL A 45 -6.47 -7.16 -17.28
N THR A 46 -7.27 -6.49 -16.46
CA THR A 46 -8.22 -5.45 -16.91
C THR A 46 -7.76 -4.03 -16.61
N ASN A 47 -6.73 -3.84 -15.78
CA ASN A 47 -6.31 -2.56 -15.22
C ASN A 47 -7.38 -1.84 -14.37
N GLU A 48 -8.50 -2.49 -14.07
CA GLU A 48 -9.55 -1.92 -13.23
C GLU A 48 -9.08 -1.81 -11.78
N VAL A 49 -9.55 -0.74 -11.11
CA VAL A 49 -9.35 -0.54 -9.68
C VAL A 49 -10.27 -1.49 -8.92
N LEU A 50 -9.68 -2.43 -8.19
CA LEU A 50 -10.40 -3.39 -7.36
C LEU A 50 -10.60 -2.85 -5.95
N VAL A 51 -9.58 -2.20 -5.40
CA VAL A 51 -9.58 -1.63 -4.04
C VAL A 51 -8.81 -0.31 -4.03
N GLN A 52 -9.33 0.66 -3.28
CA GLN A 52 -8.59 1.88 -2.93
C GLN A 52 -8.35 1.92 -1.41
N GLY A 53 -7.09 2.06 -1.03
CA GLY A 53 -6.66 2.40 0.32
C GLY A 53 -6.37 3.89 0.44
N ASN A 54 -6.63 4.46 1.61
CA ASN A 54 -6.32 5.87 1.92
C ASN A 54 -5.27 5.96 3.02
N VAL A 55 -4.45 7.01 2.99
CA VAL A 55 -3.50 7.30 4.06
C VAL A 55 -4.24 7.84 5.29
N ARG A 56 -3.93 7.30 6.47
CA ARG A 56 -4.45 7.83 7.75
C ARG A 56 -3.52 8.90 8.33
N SER A 57 -3.94 9.53 9.43
CA SER A 57 -3.15 10.56 10.15
C SER A 57 -1.76 10.10 10.59
N ASN A 58 -1.53 8.78 10.69
CA ASN A 58 -0.23 8.19 11.01
C ASN A 58 0.64 7.89 9.79
N GLY A 59 0.27 8.35 8.59
CA GLY A 59 1.04 8.17 7.36
C GLY A 59 0.99 6.77 6.76
N LEU A 60 0.17 5.86 7.28
CA LEU A 60 0.02 4.49 6.75
C LEU A 60 -1.18 4.37 5.81
N TYR A 61 -1.02 3.64 4.71
CA TYR A 61 -2.14 3.20 3.89
C TYR A 61 -3.04 2.26 4.69
N CYS A 62 -4.35 2.49 4.59
CA CYS A 62 -5.35 1.64 5.21
C CYS A 62 -6.37 1.19 4.17
N PHE A 63 -6.60 -0.11 4.14
CA PHE A 63 -7.63 -0.76 3.35
C PHE A 63 -8.68 -1.30 4.34
N PRO A 64 -9.81 -0.60 4.55
CA PRO A 64 -10.79 -1.02 5.56
C PRO A 64 -11.50 -2.34 5.22
N ASN A 65 -11.46 -2.76 3.95
CA ASN A 65 -12.20 -3.91 3.42
C ASN A 65 -11.26 -5.01 2.86
N LEU A 66 -10.00 -5.05 3.29
CA LEU A 66 -8.98 -6.03 2.84
C LEU A 66 -8.55 -6.94 4.00
#